data_AF-A0A936MDP1-F1
#
_entry.id   AF-A0A936MDP1-F1
#
_cell.length_a   1.000
_cell.length_b   1.000
_cell.length_c   1.000
_cell.angle_alpha   90.00
_cell.angle_beta   90.00
_cell.angle_gamma   90.00
#
_symmetry.space_group_name_H-M   'P 1'
#
loop_
_entity.id
_entity.type
_entity.pdbx_description
1 polymer ?
#
loop_
_entity_poly.entity_id
_entity_poly.type
_entity_poly.pdbx_seq_one_letter_code
_entity_poly.pdbx_strand_id
1 'polypeptide(L)'
;MKHVVAALVCVALAGCASHPPLRSGNFGAYTEKALYAAIKEVDATPEQRTKILLAYDIGDLKWQQQRNEAAEVIDSWRKLDRKAPDFSARVDQLAARWGALHTAQMQSQSLFDTTIAEILDAAQWRKWREYTSLEGLPNLENLDEDDGPRGRGRAGRRID
;
A
#
# COMPACT_ATOMS: atom_id res chain seq x y z
N MET A 1 6.10 -26.55 -57.69
CA MET A 1 5.73 -25.17 -58.11
C MET A 1 4.39 -24.82 -57.49
N LYS A 2 4.31 -23.63 -56.87
CA LYS A 2 3.11 -22.79 -56.65
C LYS A 2 2.09 -23.22 -55.57
N HIS A 3 2.21 -22.50 -54.44
CA HIS A 3 1.19 -21.88 -53.59
C HIS A 3 -0.03 -22.68 -53.15
N VAL A 4 -0.16 -22.88 -51.83
CA VAL A 4 -1.39 -22.51 -51.10
C VAL A 4 -1.00 -21.85 -49.77
N VAL A 5 -1.44 -20.61 -49.64
CA VAL A 5 -1.43 -19.75 -48.46
C VAL A 5 -2.57 -20.18 -47.55
N ALA A 6 -2.34 -20.29 -46.25
CA ALA A 6 -3.38 -20.12 -45.23
C ALA A 6 -2.74 -19.81 -43.87
N ALA A 7 -2.31 -18.57 -43.70
CA ALA A 7 -2.27 -17.96 -42.38
C ALA A 7 -3.72 -17.63 -41.99
N LEU A 8 -4.20 -18.16 -40.87
CA LEU A 8 -5.33 -17.57 -40.17
C LEU A 8 -5.03 -17.48 -38.68
N VAL A 9 -4.85 -16.23 -38.28
CA VAL A 9 -4.80 -15.69 -36.93
C VAL A 9 -6.11 -16.01 -36.20
N CYS A 10 -6.01 -16.57 -35.00
CA CYS A 10 -7.01 -16.42 -33.93
C CYS A 10 -6.30 -16.49 -32.57
N VAL A 11 -5.45 -15.49 -32.29
CA VAL A 11 -5.09 -15.13 -30.91
C VAL A 11 -6.18 -14.20 -30.39
N ALA A 12 -7.22 -14.79 -29.82
CA ALA A 12 -8.24 -14.13 -29.00
C ALA A 12 -8.83 -15.25 -28.14
N LEU A 13 -8.51 -15.37 -26.86
CA LEU A 13 -9.04 -14.53 -25.79
C LEU A 13 -8.08 -14.63 -24.59
N ALA A 14 -7.08 -13.76 -24.54
CA ALA A 14 -6.42 -13.43 -23.29
C ALA A 14 -7.19 -12.29 -22.63
N GLY A 15 -7.66 -12.52 -21.41
CA GLY A 15 -8.04 -11.45 -20.48
C GLY A 15 -9.42 -10.84 -20.68
N CYS A 16 -10.47 -11.59 -20.35
CA CYS A 16 -11.62 -10.94 -19.73
C CYS A 16 -11.09 -10.16 -18.52
N ALA A 17 -11.24 -8.85 -18.61
CA ALA A 17 -10.86 -7.82 -17.66
C ALA A 17 -11.14 -8.20 -16.19
N SER A 18 -10.27 -8.99 -15.59
CA SER A 18 -9.86 -8.75 -14.22
C SER A 18 -9.05 -7.45 -14.31
N HIS A 19 -9.72 -6.31 -14.13
CA HIS A 19 -8.99 -5.14 -13.67
C HIS A 19 -8.17 -5.65 -12.48
N PRO A 20 -6.83 -5.62 -12.53
CA PRO A 20 -6.09 -5.91 -11.33
C PRO A 20 -6.66 -4.93 -10.30
N PRO A 21 -7.07 -5.38 -9.10
CA PRO A 21 -7.23 -4.41 -8.04
C PRO A 21 -5.91 -3.64 -8.05
N LEU A 22 -5.98 -2.32 -8.23
CA LEU A 22 -4.89 -1.46 -7.83
C LEU A 22 -4.80 -1.71 -6.33
N ARG A 23 -4.12 -2.79 -5.95
CA ARG A 23 -3.53 -2.92 -4.64
C ARG A 23 -2.55 -1.77 -4.64
N SER A 24 -3.00 -0.63 -4.13
CA SER A 24 -2.11 0.16 -3.31
C SER A 24 -1.61 -0.85 -2.29
N GLY A 25 -0.44 -1.44 -2.54
CA GLY A 25 0.36 -1.88 -1.41
C GLY A 25 0.36 -0.69 -0.48
N ASN A 26 0.01 -0.88 0.78
CA ASN A 26 0.04 0.18 1.77
C ASN A 26 1.49 0.68 1.86
N PHE A 27 1.87 1.56 0.94
CA PHE A 27 3.06 2.39 0.97
C PHE A 27 2.65 3.59 1.79
N GLY A 28 2.51 3.33 3.08
CA GLY A 28 2.08 4.27 4.08
C GLY A 28 2.82 3.90 5.33
N ALA A 29 3.46 4.91 5.91
CA ALA A 29 4.01 4.93 7.25
C ALA A 29 3.39 3.88 8.17
N TYR A 30 4.22 3.19 8.96
CA TYR A 30 3.76 2.53 10.17
C TYR A 30 2.75 3.43 10.86
N THR A 31 1.53 2.96 11.16
CA THR A 31 0.70 3.76 12.07
C THR A 31 1.48 3.90 13.37
N GLU A 32 1.31 5.02 14.08
CA GLU A 32 2.04 5.24 15.33
C GLU A 32 1.83 4.06 16.31
N LYS A 33 0.61 3.49 16.34
CA LYS A 33 0.29 2.28 17.09
C LYS A 33 1.11 1.06 16.67
N ALA A 34 1.23 0.82 15.36
CA ALA A 34 2.04 -0.30 14.87
C ALA A 34 3.54 -0.09 15.09
N LEU A 35 4.01 1.16 15.03
CA LEU A 35 5.38 1.53 15.38
C LEU A 35 5.67 1.21 16.86
N TYR A 36 4.79 1.61 17.78
CA TYR A 36 4.96 1.27 19.20
C TYR A 36 4.95 -0.24 19.46
N ALA A 37 4.11 -0.99 18.74
CA ALA A 37 4.10 -2.44 18.82
C ALA A 37 5.42 -3.06 18.33
N ALA A 38 5.95 -2.58 17.20
CA ALA A 38 7.24 -3.00 16.66
C ALA A 38 8.40 -2.68 17.62
N ILE A 39 8.44 -1.47 18.17
CA ILE A 39 9.43 -1.04 19.18
C ILE A 39 9.43 -1.98 20.40
N LYS A 40 8.23 -2.39 20.84
CA LYS A 40 8.08 -3.31 21.97
C LYS A 40 8.57 -4.71 21.62
N GLU A 41 8.24 -5.21 20.43
CA GLU A 41 8.60 -6.57 19.98
C GLU A 41 10.12 -6.77 19.85
N VAL A 42 10.83 -5.71 19.43
CA VAL A 42 12.30 -5.77 19.29
C VAL A 42 13.04 -5.51 20.60
N ASP A 43 12.32 -5.34 21.72
CA ASP A 43 12.89 -5.02 23.03
C ASP A 43 13.83 -3.80 22.98
N ALA A 44 13.44 -2.75 22.24
CA ALA A 44 14.28 -1.56 22.07
C ALA A 44 14.58 -0.87 23.41
N THR A 45 15.83 -0.45 23.62
CA THR A 45 16.20 0.33 24.81
C THR A 45 15.49 1.70 24.82
N PRO A 46 15.39 2.39 25.96
CA PRO A 46 14.79 3.73 26.02
C PRO A 46 15.43 4.73 25.03
N GLU A 47 16.75 4.64 24.83
CA GLU A 47 17.48 5.48 23.87
C GLU A 47 17.11 5.13 22.43
N GLN A 48 17.12 3.84 22.08
CA GLN A 48 16.72 3.38 20.75
C GLN A 48 15.26 3.77 20.44
N ARG A 49 14.35 3.56 21.39
CA ARG A 49 12.95 3.96 21.27
C ARG A 49 12.82 5.45 20.96
N THR A 50 13.57 6.30 21.65
CA THR A 50 13.56 7.75 21.42
C THR A 50 14.02 8.09 20.00
N LYS A 51 15.11 7.47 19.53
CA LYS A 51 15.63 7.68 18.17
C LYS A 51 14.65 7.20 17.09
N ILE A 52 13.99 6.06 17.31
CA ILE A 52 12.99 5.51 16.38
C ILE A 52 11.78 6.45 16.27
N LEU A 53 11.27 6.96 17.40
CA LEU A 53 10.14 7.89 17.40
C LEU A 53 10.50 9.20 16.71
N LEU A 54 11.71 9.73 16.94
CA LEU A 54 12.18 10.92 16.22
C LEU A 54 12.28 10.68 14.71
N ALA A 55 12.80 9.52 14.29
CA ALA A 55 12.86 9.15 12.87
C ALA A 55 11.45 9.06 12.26
N TYR A 56 10.47 8.57 13.04
CA TYR A 56 9.08 8.51 12.63
C TYR A 56 8.47 9.89 12.47
N ASP A 57 8.64 10.80 13.44
CA ASP A 57 8.10 12.17 13.38
C ASP A 57 8.62 12.93 12.15
N ILE A 58 9.91 12.74 11.83
CA ILE A 58 10.53 13.32 10.62
C ILE A 58 9.90 12.74 9.35
N GLY A 59 9.63 11.43 9.33
CA GLY A 59 9.01 10.73 8.21
C GLY A 59 7.52 11.07 8.03
N ASP A 60 6.76 11.22 9.13
CA ASP A 60 5.30 11.35 9.09
C ASP A 60 4.85 12.57 8.31
N LEU A 61 5.48 13.72 8.50
CA LEU A 61 5.17 14.92 7.70
C LEU A 61 5.25 14.66 6.19
N LYS A 62 6.27 13.92 5.75
CA LYS A 62 6.45 13.58 4.33
C LYS A 62 5.44 12.54 3.86
N TRP A 63 5.13 11.54 4.68
CA TRP A 63 4.12 10.54 4.36
C TRP A 63 2.70 11.12 4.34
N GLN A 64 2.39 12.11 5.19
CA GLN A 64 1.12 12.84 5.16
C GLN A 64 0.97 13.63 3.87
N GLN A 65 2.01 14.35 3.45
CA GLN A 65 2.01 15.06 2.16
C GLN A 65 1.77 14.11 0.98
N GLN A 66 2.47 12.97 0.97
CA GLN A 66 2.30 11.94 -0.06
C GLN A 66 0.90 11.32 -0.07
N ARG A 67 0.29 11.10 1.11
CA ARG A 67 -1.10 10.62 1.24
C ARG A 67 -2.10 11.64 0.69
N ASN A 68 -1.90 12.92 0.97
CA ASN A 68 -2.75 13.98 0.44
C ASN A 68 -2.63 14.06 -1.09
N GLU A 69 -1.42 13.98 -1.64
CA GLU A 69 -1.23 13.96 -3.09
C GLU A 69 -1.86 12.72 -3.74
N ALA A 70 -1.77 11.55 -3.10
CA ALA A 70 -2.45 10.34 -3.57
C ALA A 70 -3.98 10.56 -3.65
N ALA A 71 -4.57 11.15 -2.61
CA ALA A 71 -5.99 11.46 -2.57
C ALA A 71 -6.40 12.43 -3.68
N GLU A 72 -5.59 13.46 -3.95
CA GLU A 72 -5.81 14.40 -5.04
C GLU A 72 -5.74 13.75 -6.43
N VAL A 73 -4.78 12.85 -6.67
CA VAL A 73 -4.66 12.13 -7.94
C VAL A 73 -5.86 11.20 -8.16
N ILE A 74 -6.29 10.49 -7.11
CA ILE A 74 -7.47 9.60 -7.15
C ILE A 74 -8.75 10.40 -7.40
N ASP A 75 -8.93 11.53 -6.72
CA ASP A 75 -10.08 12.41 -6.91
C ASP A 75 -10.09 13.00 -8.33
N SER A 76 -8.93 13.43 -8.84
CA SER A 76 -8.77 13.92 -10.21
C SER A 76 -9.16 12.85 -11.24
N TRP A 77 -8.72 11.60 -11.05
CA TRP A 77 -9.10 10.48 -11.89
C TRP A 77 -10.63 10.24 -11.90
N ARG A 78 -11.26 10.27 -10.72
CA ARG A 78 -12.71 10.08 -10.58
C ARG A 78 -13.53 11.17 -11.28
N LYS A 79 -13.01 12.39 -11.35
CA LYS A 79 -13.67 13.57 -11.94
C LYS A 79 -13.43 13.73 -13.44
N LEU A 80 -12.60 12.91 -14.08
CA LEU A 80 -12.34 13.01 -15.51
C LEU A 80 -13.60 12.74 -16.36
N ASP A 81 -13.91 13.64 -17.28
CA ASP A 81 -14.90 13.39 -18.33
C ASP A 81 -14.32 12.50 -19.42
N ARG A 82 -14.87 11.30 -19.54
CA ARG A 82 -14.45 10.28 -20.52
C ARG A 82 -14.80 10.64 -21.96
N LYS A 83 -15.65 11.65 -22.18
CA LYS A 83 -16.04 12.13 -23.51
C LYS A 83 -15.24 13.35 -23.94
N ALA A 84 -14.43 13.92 -23.05
CA ALA A 84 -13.61 15.06 -23.38
C ALA A 84 -12.56 14.68 -24.46
N PRO A 85 -12.32 15.51 -25.47
CA PRO A 85 -11.38 15.20 -26.55
C PRO A 85 -9.93 15.08 -26.05
N ASP A 86 -9.62 15.64 -24.89
CA ASP A 86 -8.31 15.59 -24.25
C ASP A 86 -8.20 14.52 -23.15
N PHE A 87 -9.20 13.62 -23.01
CA PHE A 87 -9.24 12.61 -21.96
C PHE A 87 -7.94 11.80 -21.86
N SER A 88 -7.45 11.24 -22.98
CA SER A 88 -6.22 10.43 -22.98
C SER A 88 -5.01 11.20 -22.46
N ALA A 89 -4.84 12.47 -22.88
CA ALA A 89 -3.74 13.29 -22.44
C ALA A 89 -3.80 13.59 -20.93
N ARG A 90 -5.01 13.77 -20.38
CA ARG A 90 -5.20 13.93 -18.92
C ARG A 90 -4.92 12.65 -18.16
N VAL A 91 -5.28 11.48 -18.71
CA VAL A 91 -4.92 10.19 -18.13
C VAL A 91 -3.41 10.02 -18.06
N ASP A 92 -2.68 10.33 -19.13
CA ASP A 92 -1.21 10.23 -19.17
C ASP A 92 -0.55 11.13 -18.11
N GLN A 93 -1.07 12.34 -17.92
CA GLN A 93 -0.61 13.25 -16.87
C GLN A 93 -0.84 12.69 -15.46
N LEU A 94 -2.03 12.13 -15.19
CA LEU A 94 -2.31 11.51 -13.89
C LEU A 94 -1.46 10.26 -13.66
N ALA A 95 -1.22 9.45 -14.70
CA ALA A 95 -0.36 8.28 -14.62
C ALA A 95 1.09 8.68 -14.30
N ALA A 96 1.62 9.73 -14.94
CA ALA A 96 2.95 10.26 -14.65
C ALA A 96 3.07 10.77 -13.21
N ARG A 97 2.07 11.52 -12.72
CA ARG A 97 2.01 11.97 -11.32
C ARG A 97 1.97 10.80 -10.35
N TRP A 98 1.14 9.79 -10.62
CA TRP A 98 1.03 8.60 -9.79
C TRP A 98 2.36 7.82 -9.72
N GLY A 99 3.04 7.65 -10.85
CA GLY A 99 4.36 7.00 -10.90
C GLY A 99 5.43 7.75 -10.12
N ALA A 100 5.46 9.09 -10.23
CA ALA A 100 6.37 9.93 -9.46
C ALA A 100 6.10 9.83 -7.94
N LEU A 101 4.83 9.86 -7.54
CA LEU A 101 4.42 9.70 -6.16
C LEU A 101 4.86 8.35 -5.58
N HIS A 102 4.64 7.26 -6.31
CA HIS A 102 5.06 5.93 -5.87
C HIS A 102 6.60 5.84 -5.71
N THR A 103 7.35 6.48 -6.61
CA THR A 103 8.82 6.56 -6.50
C THR A 103 9.21 7.29 -5.21
N ALA A 104 8.57 8.42 -4.92
CA ALA A 104 8.84 9.21 -3.73
C ALA A 104 8.49 8.46 -2.42
N GLN A 105 7.40 7.69 -2.42
CA GLN A 105 7.00 6.84 -1.30
C GLN A 105 8.04 5.76 -1.02
N MET A 106 8.50 5.04 -2.05
CA MET A 106 9.56 4.02 -1.90
C MET A 106 10.86 4.61 -1.35
N GLN A 107 11.27 5.78 -1.85
CA GLN A 107 12.47 6.46 -1.34
C GLN A 107 12.33 6.86 0.13
N SER A 108 11.15 7.35 0.52
CA SER A 108 10.89 7.77 1.90
C SER A 108 10.86 6.58 2.85
N GLN A 109 10.23 5.47 2.44
CA GLN A 109 10.24 4.21 3.18
C GLN A 109 11.66 3.65 3.31
N SER A 110 12.43 3.62 2.21
CA SER A 110 13.81 3.13 2.22
C SER A 110 14.71 3.92 3.16
N LEU A 111 14.54 5.24 3.21
CA LEU A 111 15.30 6.09 4.14
C LEU A 111 14.95 5.74 5.59
N PHE A 112 13.66 5.65 5.91
CA PHE A 112 13.21 5.26 7.24
C PHE A 112 13.75 3.89 7.65
N ASP A 113 13.60 2.87 6.81
CA ASP A 113 14.08 1.51 7.09
C ASP A 113 15.59 1.47 7.31
N THR A 114 16.36 2.26 6.55
CA THR A 114 17.81 2.38 6.73
C THR A 114 18.14 3.02 8.09
N THR A 115 17.45 4.10 8.46
CA THR A 115 17.62 4.75 9.77
C THR A 115 17.28 3.81 10.92
N ILE A 116 16.23 3.00 10.81
CA ILE A 116 15.90 2.01 11.84
C ILE A 116 16.99 0.93 11.95
N ALA A 117 17.48 0.44 10.81
CA ALA A 117 18.57 -0.54 10.79
C ALA A 117 19.88 -0.02 11.40
N GLU A 118 20.11 1.29 11.37
CA GLU A 118 21.27 1.93 12.03
C GLU A 118 21.08 2.11 13.55
N ILE A 119 19.83 2.24 14.02
CA ILE A 119 19.50 2.40 15.45
C ILE A 119 19.52 1.05 16.19
N LEU A 120 19.01 0.02 15.53
CA LEU A 120 18.86 -1.33 16.09
C LEU A 120 20.13 -2.16 15.87
N ASP A 121 20.40 -3.08 16.78
CA ASP A 121 21.43 -4.10 16.54
C ASP A 121 20.96 -5.15 15.50
N ALA A 122 21.87 -6.02 15.07
CA ALA A 122 21.58 -7.01 14.02
C ALA A 122 20.49 -8.05 14.41
N ALA A 123 20.32 -8.34 15.71
CA ALA A 123 19.28 -9.26 16.19
C ALA A 123 17.92 -8.55 16.27
N GLN A 124 17.90 -7.33 16.81
CA GLN A 124 16.72 -6.47 16.87
C GLN A 124 16.21 -6.11 15.48
N TRP A 125 17.10 -5.78 14.54
CA TRP A 125 16.73 -5.50 13.14
C TRP A 125 16.11 -6.72 12.45
N ARG A 126 16.58 -7.93 12.77
CA ARG A 126 15.98 -9.15 12.23
C ARG A 126 14.55 -9.33 12.73
N LYS A 127 14.34 -9.19 14.05
CA LYS A 127 13.00 -9.20 14.65
C LYS A 127 12.12 -8.10 14.07
N TRP A 128 12.66 -6.89 13.90
CA TRP A 128 11.97 -5.77 13.28
C TRP A 128 11.44 -6.16 11.91
N ARG A 129 12.33 -6.63 11.01
CA ARG A 129 11.93 -7.05 9.67
C ARG A 129 10.94 -8.20 9.69
N GLU A 130 11.09 -9.17 10.58
CA GLU A 130 10.13 -10.27 10.69
C GLU A 130 8.75 -9.73 11.08
N TYR A 131 8.68 -8.89 12.12
CA TYR A 131 7.44 -8.26 12.55
C TYR A 131 6.79 -7.41 11.45
N THR A 132 7.59 -6.59 10.75
CA THR A 132 7.11 -5.66 9.72
C THR A 132 6.97 -6.26 8.32
N SER A 133 7.44 -7.50 8.10
CA SER A 133 7.24 -8.24 6.84
C SER A 133 6.14 -9.30 6.94
N LEU A 134 5.92 -9.88 8.13
CA LEU A 134 4.79 -10.77 8.42
C LEU A 134 3.48 -9.99 8.44
N GLU A 135 3.53 -8.72 8.84
CA GLU A 135 2.46 -7.77 8.65
C GLU A 135 2.84 -6.81 7.51
N GLY A 136 2.27 -6.98 6.32
CA GLY A 136 1.72 -5.78 5.68
C GLY A 136 0.79 -5.20 6.74
N LEU A 137 1.26 -4.19 7.48
CA LEU A 137 0.70 -3.70 8.75
C LEU A 137 -0.82 -3.87 8.74
N PRO A 138 -1.43 -4.48 9.78
CA PRO A 138 -2.88 -4.63 9.83
C PRO A 138 -3.46 -3.28 9.47
N ASN A 139 -4.39 -3.27 8.50
CA ASN A 139 -5.24 -2.13 8.20
C ASN A 139 -5.88 -1.71 9.54
N LEU A 140 -5.20 -0.82 10.25
CA LEU A 140 -5.60 -0.33 11.56
C LEU A 140 -6.77 0.65 11.44
N GLU A 141 -7.24 0.90 10.21
CA GLU A 141 -8.57 1.45 9.92
C GLU A 141 -9.72 0.61 10.53
N ASN A 142 -9.49 -0.64 10.96
CA ASN A 142 -10.53 -1.47 11.57
C ASN A 142 -10.38 -1.68 13.10
N LEU A 143 -9.50 -0.94 13.79
CA LEU A 143 -9.33 -1.11 15.25
C LEU A 143 -9.98 -0.01 16.11
N ASP A 144 -10.81 0.84 15.51
CA ASP A 144 -11.67 1.80 16.21
C ASP A 144 -13.17 1.45 16.14
N GLU A 145 -13.55 0.29 15.57
CA GLU A 145 -14.93 -0.22 15.61
C GLU A 145 -15.11 -1.32 16.69
N ASP A 146 -15.12 -0.92 17.96
CA ASP A 146 -15.83 -1.68 19.00
C ASP A 146 -16.85 -0.76 19.67
N ASP A 147 -18.07 -0.73 19.12
CA ASP A 147 -19.31 -0.79 19.90
C ASP A 147 -20.55 -0.86 18.98
N GLY A 148 -21.06 -2.08 18.77
CA GLY A 148 -22.36 -2.31 18.11
C GLY A 148 -22.81 -3.78 18.21
N PRO A 149 -23.99 -4.09 18.78
CA PRO A 149 -24.29 -5.42 19.30
C PRO A 149 -24.57 -6.45 18.20
N ARG A 150 -23.81 -7.54 18.27
CA ARG A 150 -24.09 -8.93 17.85
C ARG A 150 -25.53 -9.19 17.37
N GLY A 151 -25.76 -9.11 16.06
CA GLY A 151 -26.86 -9.76 15.37
C GLY A 151 -26.50 -11.21 15.00
N ARG A 152 -27.03 -12.17 15.74
CA ARG A 152 -26.89 -13.62 15.50
C ARG A 152 -27.33 -14.01 14.08
N GLY A 153 -26.56 -14.90 13.46
CA GLY A 153 -26.97 -15.65 12.27
C GLY A 153 -26.16 -16.94 12.10
N ARG A 154 -26.11 -17.76 13.16
CA ARG A 154 -25.47 -19.08 13.15
C ARG A 154 -26.24 -20.04 12.23
N ALA A 155 -25.48 -20.81 11.47
CA ALA A 155 -25.83 -22.01 10.73
C ALA A 155 -27.07 -22.80 11.20
N GLY A 156 -27.85 -23.27 10.23
CA GLY A 156 -28.91 -24.24 10.42
C GLY A 156 -29.31 -24.93 9.12
N ARG A 157 -28.43 -25.78 8.57
CA ARG A 157 -28.81 -26.82 7.60
C ARG A 157 -29.33 -28.03 8.40
N ARG A 158 -30.64 -28.27 8.38
CA ARG A 158 -31.35 -29.55 8.54
C ARG A 158 -32.61 -29.42 7.69
N ILE A 159 -32.74 -30.20 6.61
CA ILE A 159 -33.52 -31.45 6.56
C ILE A 159 -34.86 -31.27 7.27
N ASP A 160 -35.91 -31.03 6.49
CA ASP A 160 -37.02 -31.96 6.26
C ASP A 160 -37.55 -31.75 4.83
#